data_AF-A0A654DJC4-F1
#
_entry.id   AF-A0A654DJC4-F1
#
_cell.length_a   1.000
_cell.length_b   1.000
_cell.length_c   1.000
_cell.angle_alpha   90.00
_cell.angle_beta   90.00
_cell.angle_gamma   90.00
#
_symmetry.space_group_name_H-M   'P 1'
#
loop_
_entity.id
_entity.type
_entity.pdbx_description
1 polymer ?
#
loop_
_entity_poly.entity_id
_entity_poly.type
_entity_poly.pdbx_seq_one_letter_code
_entity_poly.pdbx_strand_id
1 'polypeptide(L)'
;MKKSIERIFQRPAQPGMVGDGFRVFNMIPGNGISQKRMSPFLLLDFNAAFDFGPSDHIRGVDVHPHKGFETVTIAYKGSVAHHDSSGNSGVIRPGDVQWMTAGAGILHKEYHEEEFSKKGGLFEMVQLWVNLPAKDKSTAAHYQAITADQMGKVVLPDAAGVVNVIAGKFQDMVGPASTYTPVNLFDIKLEEQHETNFLVPQNHNTAMLVVNGEVVVNGELAKEHSFVLFGHDGEEISIRANKNAVLLVLSGEPIDEPIVSYGPFVMNTQAEIYQAFEDFQAGKFGVLE
;
A
#
# COMPACT_ATOMS: atom_id res chain seq x y z
N MET A 1 -12.22 13.23 -20.03
CA MET A 1 -12.52 11.92 -20.66
C MET A 1 -12.40 10.87 -19.57
N LYS A 2 -13.39 9.96 -19.45
CA LYS A 2 -13.33 8.86 -18.47
C LYS A 2 -12.16 7.94 -18.78
N LYS A 3 -11.43 7.55 -17.74
CA LYS A 3 -10.34 6.59 -17.80
C LYS A 3 -10.90 5.18 -17.96
N SER A 4 -10.50 4.45 -19.00
CA SER A 4 -11.07 3.11 -19.22
C SER A 4 -10.67 2.12 -18.12
N ILE A 5 -11.53 1.15 -17.86
CA ILE A 5 -11.20 -0.01 -17.03
C ILE A 5 -10.58 -1.05 -17.96
N GLU A 6 -9.32 -1.40 -17.71
CA GLU A 6 -8.65 -2.48 -18.44
C GLU A 6 -9.21 -3.83 -17.98
N ARG A 7 -9.34 -4.00 -16.65
CA ARG A 7 -9.87 -5.23 -16.06
C ARG A 7 -10.26 -5.07 -14.60
N ILE A 8 -11.29 -5.79 -14.18
CA ILE A 8 -11.65 -5.99 -12.78
C ILE A 8 -11.29 -7.42 -12.37
N PHE A 9 -10.39 -7.56 -11.40
CA PHE A 9 -9.99 -8.83 -10.82
C PHE A 9 -10.72 -9.06 -9.50
N GLN A 10 -11.21 -10.27 -9.28
CA GLN A 10 -11.63 -10.67 -7.94
C GLN A 10 -10.39 -11.02 -7.11
N ARG A 11 -10.46 -10.85 -5.78
CA ARG A 11 -9.39 -11.32 -4.90
C ARG A 11 -9.07 -12.79 -5.19
N PRO A 12 -7.79 -13.20 -5.06
CA PRO A 12 -7.42 -14.61 -5.10
C PRO A 12 -8.27 -15.48 -4.16
N ALA A 13 -8.51 -16.72 -4.56
CA ALA A 13 -9.37 -17.64 -3.80
C ALA A 13 -8.79 -17.95 -2.41
N GLN A 14 -7.47 -18.20 -2.35
CA GLN A 14 -6.75 -18.52 -1.14
C GLN A 14 -5.78 -17.38 -0.77
N PRO A 15 -5.68 -17.02 0.51
CA PRO A 15 -4.65 -16.10 0.99
C PRO A 15 -3.28 -16.79 1.04
N GLY A 16 -2.22 -16.00 1.04
CA GLY A 16 -0.92 -16.38 1.58
C GLY A 16 -0.78 -16.00 3.07
N MET A 17 0.34 -16.42 3.66
CA MET A 17 0.78 -15.96 4.98
C MET A 17 2.16 -15.31 4.85
N VAL A 18 2.30 -14.09 5.36
CA VAL A 18 3.60 -13.45 5.59
C VAL A 18 3.88 -13.53 7.09
N GLY A 19 4.89 -14.30 7.46
CA GLY A 19 5.06 -14.76 8.84
C GLY A 19 3.81 -15.51 9.33
N ASP A 20 3.42 -15.30 10.59
CA ASP A 20 2.21 -15.87 11.18
C ASP A 20 1.14 -14.81 11.52
N GLY A 21 1.43 -13.53 11.30
CA GLY A 21 0.56 -12.40 11.63
C GLY A 21 -0.21 -11.80 10.46
N PHE A 22 0.18 -12.07 9.21
CA PHE A 22 -0.39 -11.37 8.04
C PHE A 22 -0.95 -12.35 7.02
N ARG A 23 -2.29 -12.44 6.97
CA ARG A 23 -3.05 -13.32 6.06
C ARG A 23 -3.48 -12.54 4.82
N VAL A 24 -2.64 -12.54 3.80
CA VAL A 24 -2.72 -11.56 2.71
C VAL A 24 -3.20 -12.15 1.39
N PHE A 25 -3.93 -11.34 0.63
CA PHE A 25 -4.22 -11.55 -0.78
C PHE A 25 -3.32 -10.66 -1.61
N ASN A 26 -2.40 -11.25 -2.35
CA ASN A 26 -1.52 -10.51 -3.25
C ASN A 26 -2.26 -10.07 -4.51
N MET A 27 -2.28 -8.77 -4.77
CA MET A 27 -2.92 -8.14 -5.94
C MET A 27 -1.89 -7.67 -6.97
N ILE A 28 -0.71 -7.24 -6.51
CA ILE A 28 0.44 -6.87 -7.35
C ILE A 28 1.67 -7.60 -6.81
N PRO A 29 2.52 -8.19 -7.66
CA PRO A 29 2.17 -8.67 -8.99
C PRO A 29 1.22 -9.89 -8.89
N GLY A 30 0.05 -9.85 -9.52
CA GLY A 30 -0.94 -10.92 -9.40
C GLY A 30 -1.92 -10.95 -10.57
N ASN A 31 -2.57 -12.09 -10.82
CA ASN A 31 -3.59 -12.25 -11.87
C ASN A 31 -3.19 -11.75 -13.28
N GLY A 32 -1.91 -11.87 -13.65
CA GLY A 32 -1.37 -11.40 -14.94
C GLY A 32 -0.89 -9.95 -14.93
N ILE A 33 -0.99 -9.25 -13.80
CA ILE A 33 -0.40 -7.93 -13.60
C ILE A 33 1.08 -8.09 -13.23
N SER A 34 1.97 -7.58 -14.08
CA SER A 34 3.40 -7.52 -13.79
C SER A 34 3.75 -6.27 -12.98
N GLN A 35 4.89 -6.31 -12.26
CA GLN A 35 5.43 -5.11 -11.59
C GLN A 35 5.65 -3.96 -12.58
N LYS A 36 6.12 -4.27 -13.79
CA LYS A 36 6.32 -3.27 -14.85
C LYS A 36 5.00 -2.60 -15.26
N ARG A 37 3.89 -3.36 -15.35
CA ARG A 37 2.58 -2.80 -15.68
C ARG A 37 2.07 -1.82 -14.62
N MET A 38 2.48 -1.99 -13.37
CA MET A 38 2.03 -1.15 -12.26
C MET A 38 3.08 -0.20 -11.69
N SER A 39 4.27 -0.08 -12.33
CA SER A 39 5.32 0.86 -11.92
C SER A 39 4.72 2.25 -11.63
N PRO A 40 4.92 2.85 -10.45
CA PRO A 40 5.95 2.52 -9.46
C PRO A 40 5.52 1.49 -8.41
N PHE A 41 4.30 0.96 -8.43
CA PHE A 41 3.81 -0.01 -7.44
C PHE A 41 4.33 -1.42 -7.74
N LEU A 42 5.13 -1.96 -6.82
CA LEU A 42 5.83 -3.24 -6.98
C LEU A 42 5.07 -4.41 -6.37
N LEU A 43 4.37 -4.16 -5.27
CA LEU A 43 3.62 -5.16 -4.53
C LEU A 43 2.40 -4.52 -3.86
N LEU A 44 1.28 -5.23 -3.85
CA LEU A 44 0.15 -4.91 -2.97
C LEU A 44 -0.36 -6.19 -2.35
N ASP A 45 -0.18 -6.30 -1.05
CA ASP A 45 -0.73 -7.36 -0.23
C ASP A 45 -1.86 -6.79 0.63
N PHE A 46 -3.04 -7.38 0.50
CA PHE A 46 -4.22 -6.96 1.24
C PHE A 46 -4.63 -8.05 2.25
N ASN A 47 -4.50 -7.75 3.54
CA ASN A 47 -5.07 -8.59 4.58
C ASN A 47 -6.55 -8.19 4.75
N ALA A 48 -7.44 -8.85 4.02
CA ALA A 48 -8.88 -8.69 4.26
C ALA A 48 -9.24 -9.02 5.71
N ALA A 49 -10.29 -8.39 6.23
CA ALA A 49 -10.67 -8.51 7.64
C ALA A 49 -10.70 -9.97 8.12
N PHE A 50 -9.88 -10.27 9.12
CA PHE A 50 -9.77 -11.60 9.71
C PHE A 50 -9.56 -11.49 11.22
N ASP A 51 -10.25 -12.31 12.00
CA ASP A 51 -10.08 -12.36 13.46
C ASP A 51 -9.00 -13.38 13.82
N PHE A 52 -7.85 -12.91 14.31
CA PHE A 52 -6.75 -13.77 14.75
C PHE A 52 -6.96 -14.35 16.15
N GLY A 53 -7.97 -13.86 16.88
CA GLY A 53 -8.20 -14.21 18.28
C GLY A 53 -7.10 -13.72 19.23
N PRO A 54 -7.38 -13.69 20.54
CA PRO A 54 -6.41 -13.34 21.56
C PRO A 54 -5.24 -14.34 21.59
N SER A 55 -4.05 -13.86 21.93
CA SER A 55 -2.82 -14.66 21.98
C SER A 55 -1.78 -14.04 22.89
N ASP A 56 -1.06 -14.86 23.66
CA ASP A 56 0.16 -14.45 24.36
C ASP A 56 1.39 -14.46 23.44
N HIS A 57 1.30 -15.18 22.31
CA HIS A 57 2.31 -15.15 21.25
C HIS A 57 2.05 -13.98 20.32
N ILE A 58 3.03 -13.07 20.22
CA ILE A 58 2.99 -11.91 19.33
C ILE A 58 3.22 -12.39 17.90
N ARG A 59 2.14 -12.40 17.11
CA ARG A 59 2.17 -12.79 15.70
C ARG A 59 2.72 -11.66 14.85
N GLY A 60 3.45 -12.00 13.80
CA GLY A 60 4.04 -11.02 12.90
C GLY A 60 4.92 -11.65 11.84
N VAL A 61 5.91 -10.89 11.40
CA VAL A 61 7.03 -11.34 10.60
C VAL A 61 8.31 -10.96 11.34
N ASP A 62 9.20 -11.94 11.48
CA ASP A 62 10.50 -11.76 12.14
C ASP A 62 11.38 -10.75 11.41
N VAL A 63 12.56 -10.48 11.98
CA VAL A 63 13.56 -9.57 11.39
C VAL A 63 13.85 -9.97 9.94
N HIS A 64 13.62 -9.04 9.02
CA HIS A 64 13.85 -9.23 7.61
C HIS A 64 14.37 -7.94 6.95
N PRO A 65 15.13 -8.05 5.85
CA PRO A 65 15.69 -6.88 5.19
C PRO A 65 14.74 -6.30 4.14
N HIS A 66 14.97 -5.05 3.73
CA HIS A 66 14.51 -4.47 2.47
C HIS A 66 15.58 -3.54 1.88
N LYS A 67 15.65 -3.42 0.54
CA LYS A 67 16.54 -2.47 -0.17
C LYS A 67 15.95 -2.03 -1.52
N GLY A 68 16.07 -0.75 -1.83
CA GLY A 68 15.82 -0.16 -3.15
C GLY A 68 14.40 0.33 -3.41
N PHE A 69 13.52 0.31 -2.41
CA PHE A 69 12.12 0.74 -2.54
C PHE A 69 11.56 1.24 -1.21
N GLU A 70 10.27 1.54 -1.17
CA GLU A 70 9.52 2.00 -0.01
C GLU A 70 8.40 1.00 0.35
N THR A 71 8.12 0.80 1.63
CA THR A 71 6.94 0.08 2.10
C THR A 71 5.92 1.06 2.70
N VAL A 72 4.66 0.89 2.35
CA VAL A 72 3.55 1.69 2.84
C VAL A 72 2.54 0.76 3.48
N THR A 73 2.35 0.91 4.78
CA THR A 73 1.40 0.11 5.58
C THR A 73 0.23 0.98 5.95
N ILE A 74 -0.99 0.53 5.61
CA ILE A 74 -2.25 1.22 5.91
C ILE A 74 -3.08 0.31 6.80
N ALA A 75 -3.34 0.72 8.04
CA ALA A 75 -4.12 -0.07 9.00
C ALA A 75 -5.59 0.34 8.98
N TYR A 76 -6.51 -0.59 8.71
CA TYR A 76 -7.95 -0.37 8.76
C TYR A 76 -8.58 -0.86 10.05
N LYS A 77 -8.14 -2.03 10.53
CA LYS A 77 -8.56 -2.65 11.80
C LYS A 77 -7.37 -3.35 12.45
N GLY A 78 -7.36 -3.38 13.79
CA GLY A 78 -6.22 -3.87 14.55
C GLY A 78 -5.06 -2.88 14.56
N SER A 79 -3.89 -3.29 15.04
CA SER A 79 -2.72 -2.42 15.10
C SER A 79 -1.44 -3.21 14.85
N VAL A 80 -0.49 -2.57 14.17
CA VAL A 80 0.81 -3.15 13.83
C VAL A 80 1.88 -2.36 14.57
N ALA A 81 2.70 -3.04 15.35
CA ALA A 81 3.94 -2.51 15.88
C ALA A 81 5.09 -2.84 14.93
N HIS A 82 6.08 -1.96 14.87
CA HIS A 82 7.28 -2.14 14.07
C HIS A 82 8.53 -1.68 14.83
N HIS A 83 9.68 -2.27 14.49
CA HIS A 83 10.99 -1.88 15.02
C HIS A 83 12.06 -2.16 13.95
N ASP A 84 13.04 -1.27 13.84
CA ASP A 84 14.13 -1.37 12.86
C ASP A 84 15.54 -1.31 13.47
N SER A 85 16.53 -1.63 12.64
CA SER A 85 17.96 -1.61 13.00
C SER A 85 18.59 -0.23 13.20
N SER A 86 17.88 0.85 12.87
CA SER A 86 18.25 2.23 13.17
C SER A 86 17.64 2.73 14.49
N GLY A 87 16.89 1.88 15.20
CA GLY A 87 16.24 2.19 16.46
C GLY A 87 14.89 2.90 16.33
N ASN A 88 14.33 3.05 15.11
CA ASN A 88 12.96 3.56 15.00
C ASN A 88 11.98 2.45 15.33
N SER A 89 10.95 2.82 16.09
CA SER A 89 9.84 1.94 16.42
C SER A 89 8.55 2.74 16.53
N GLY A 90 7.43 2.07 16.39
CA GLY A 90 6.13 2.72 16.40
C GLY A 90 4.98 1.73 16.36
N VAL A 91 3.77 2.29 16.47
CA VAL A 91 2.51 1.55 16.37
C VAL A 91 1.63 2.26 15.34
N ILE A 92 1.25 1.52 14.31
CA ILE A 92 0.32 1.91 13.25
C ILE A 92 -1.08 1.50 13.71
N ARG A 93 -1.90 2.47 14.12
CA ARG A 93 -3.26 2.23 14.62
C ARG A 93 -4.29 2.32 13.48
N PRO A 94 -5.57 1.92 13.71
CA PRO A 94 -6.60 2.06 12.70
C PRO A 94 -6.71 3.49 12.17
N GLY A 95 -6.58 3.64 10.86
CA GLY A 95 -6.55 4.91 10.16
C GLY A 95 -5.16 5.52 10.01
N ASP A 96 -4.12 4.99 10.65
CA ASP A 96 -2.75 5.49 10.46
C ASP A 96 -2.10 4.87 9.22
N VAL A 97 -1.09 5.57 8.70
CA VAL A 97 -0.21 5.11 7.63
C VAL A 97 1.23 5.21 8.09
N GLN A 98 2.01 4.16 7.82
CA GLN A 98 3.47 4.24 7.84
C GLN A 98 3.98 4.22 6.41
N TRP A 99 4.80 5.20 6.05
CA TRP A 99 5.57 5.20 4.80
C TRP A 99 7.06 5.08 5.13
N MET A 100 7.63 3.91 4.94
CA MET A 100 9.04 3.62 5.21
C MET A 100 9.81 3.56 3.90
N THR A 101 10.82 4.42 3.76
CA THR A 101 11.79 4.31 2.68
C THR A 101 12.91 3.38 3.12
N ALA A 102 13.05 2.21 2.49
CA ALA A 102 14.16 1.29 2.79
C ALA A 102 15.47 1.74 2.15
N GLY A 103 15.41 2.33 0.95
CA GLY A 103 16.55 2.94 0.27
C GLY A 103 17.79 2.03 0.24
N ALA A 104 18.89 2.51 0.82
CA ALA A 104 20.18 1.84 0.87
C ALA A 104 20.18 0.49 1.63
N GLY A 105 19.16 0.19 2.41
CA GLY A 105 19.02 -1.07 3.14
C GLY A 105 18.60 -0.84 4.59
N ILE A 106 17.66 -1.64 5.07
CA ILE A 106 17.21 -1.64 6.47
C ILE A 106 16.83 -3.06 6.90
N LEU A 107 17.02 -3.39 8.19
CA LEU A 107 16.37 -4.53 8.83
C LEU A 107 15.22 -4.03 9.68
N HIS A 108 14.08 -4.70 9.59
CA HIS A 108 12.94 -4.40 10.45
C HIS A 108 12.13 -5.65 10.74
N LYS A 109 11.23 -5.53 11.72
CA LYS A 109 10.19 -6.52 12.03
C LYS A 109 8.87 -5.81 12.21
N GLU A 110 7.79 -6.48 11.80
CA GLU A 110 6.42 -5.97 11.86
C GLU A 110 5.55 -7.03 12.52
N TYR A 111 4.76 -6.65 13.51
CA TYR A 111 3.99 -7.60 14.31
C TYR A 111 2.71 -6.97 14.84
N HIS A 112 1.74 -7.80 15.23
CA HIS A 112 0.55 -7.35 15.93
C HIS A 112 0.97 -6.59 17.20
N GLU A 113 0.46 -5.38 17.37
CA GLU A 113 0.73 -4.60 18.58
C GLU A 113 0.36 -5.41 19.83
N GLU A 114 1.13 -5.29 20.90
CA GLU A 114 1.09 -6.20 22.04
C GLU A 114 -0.31 -6.30 22.68
N GLU A 115 -0.97 -5.17 22.92
CA GLU A 115 -2.31 -5.16 23.51
C GLU A 115 -3.39 -5.63 22.53
N PHE A 116 -3.26 -5.31 21.24
CA PHE A 116 -4.10 -5.91 20.19
C PHE A 116 -3.92 -7.43 20.15
N SER A 117 -2.70 -7.95 20.25
CA SER A 117 -2.41 -9.38 20.24
C SER A 117 -3.08 -10.11 21.41
N LYS A 118 -2.96 -9.56 22.62
CA LYS A 118 -3.60 -10.12 23.83
C LYS A 118 -5.12 -10.11 23.75
N LYS A 119 -5.71 -9.06 23.16
CA LYS A 119 -7.16 -8.90 23.08
C LYS A 119 -7.78 -9.67 21.90
N GLY A 120 -7.07 -9.78 20.79
CA GLY A 120 -7.61 -10.26 19.52
C GLY A 120 -8.60 -9.29 18.87
N GLY A 121 -9.32 -9.80 17.87
CA GLY A 121 -10.30 -9.06 17.09
C GLY A 121 -9.91 -8.95 15.61
N LEU A 122 -10.72 -8.20 14.87
CA LEU A 122 -10.52 -8.03 13.43
C LEU A 122 -9.21 -7.29 13.14
N PHE A 123 -8.40 -7.89 12.28
CA PHE A 123 -7.21 -7.32 11.68
C PHE A 123 -7.45 -7.11 10.19
N GLU A 124 -7.20 -5.90 9.70
CA GLU A 124 -7.40 -5.52 8.30
C GLU A 124 -6.38 -4.44 7.93
N MET A 125 -5.57 -4.69 6.89
CA MET A 125 -4.53 -3.76 6.47
C MET A 125 -4.14 -3.97 5.00
N VAL A 126 -3.40 -3.00 4.46
CA VAL A 126 -2.70 -3.10 3.17
C VAL A 126 -1.20 -2.87 3.40
N GLN A 127 -0.37 -3.72 2.80
CA GLN A 127 1.04 -3.46 2.56
C GLN A 127 1.24 -3.17 1.07
N LEU A 128 1.80 -2.01 0.75
CA LEU A 128 2.12 -1.57 -0.61
C LEU A 128 3.63 -1.34 -0.72
N TRP A 129 4.26 -1.84 -1.77
CA TRP A 129 5.64 -1.47 -2.11
C TRP A 129 5.64 -0.47 -3.24
N VAL A 130 6.35 0.65 -3.05
CA VAL A 130 6.53 1.71 -4.05
C VAL A 130 8.01 1.77 -4.43
N ASN A 131 8.30 1.58 -5.71
CA ASN A 131 9.66 1.57 -6.24
C ASN A 131 10.30 2.96 -6.11
N LEU A 132 11.62 2.98 -5.88
CA LEU A 132 12.42 4.19 -6.02
C LEU A 132 13.06 4.24 -7.42
N PRO A 133 13.16 5.44 -8.03
CA PRO A 133 14.02 5.65 -9.19
C PRO A 133 15.47 5.25 -8.88
N ALA A 134 16.22 4.83 -9.89
CA ALA A 134 17.60 4.33 -9.74
C ALA A 134 18.50 5.30 -8.97
N LYS A 135 18.36 6.60 -9.25
CA LYS A 135 19.10 7.68 -8.57
C LYS A 135 18.85 7.75 -7.06
N ASP A 136 17.69 7.27 -6.60
CA ASP A 136 17.23 7.40 -5.21
C ASP A 136 17.33 6.08 -4.42
N LYS A 137 17.58 4.94 -5.08
CA LYS A 137 17.69 3.61 -4.44
C LYS A 137 18.78 3.50 -3.37
N SER A 138 19.74 4.42 -3.35
CA SER A 138 20.79 4.49 -2.33
C SER A 138 20.56 5.55 -1.26
N THR A 139 19.36 6.16 -1.21
CA THR A 139 18.98 7.11 -0.15
C THR A 139 19.01 6.44 1.22
N ALA A 140 19.27 7.20 2.28
CA ALA A 140 19.22 6.67 3.64
C ALA A 140 17.79 6.23 4.00
N ALA A 141 17.69 5.14 4.76
CA ALA A 141 16.40 4.66 5.23
C ALA A 141 15.77 5.67 6.20
N HIS A 142 14.45 5.88 6.09
CA HIS A 142 13.71 6.80 6.96
C HIS A 142 12.21 6.50 6.96
N TYR A 143 11.50 7.12 7.89
CA TYR A 143 10.07 6.89 8.14
C TYR A 143 9.27 8.19 8.03
N GLN A 144 8.06 8.06 7.53
CA GLN A 144 7.00 9.06 7.66
C GLN A 144 5.82 8.37 8.37
N ALA A 145 5.72 8.58 9.68
CA ALA A 145 4.56 8.17 10.45
C ALA A 145 3.46 9.21 10.24
N ILE A 146 2.34 8.80 9.65
CA ILE A 146 1.22 9.68 9.30
C ILE A 146 0.02 9.19 10.09
N THR A 147 -0.33 9.91 11.14
CA THR A 147 -1.49 9.58 11.97
C THR A 147 -2.80 9.97 11.28
N ALA A 148 -3.90 9.34 11.67
CA ALA A 148 -5.22 9.57 11.07
C ALA A 148 -5.68 11.05 11.06
N ASP A 149 -5.21 11.87 12.00
CA ASP A 149 -5.48 13.30 12.12
C ASP A 149 -4.54 14.18 11.27
N GLN A 150 -3.37 13.66 10.87
CA GLN A 150 -2.40 14.35 10.01
C GLN A 150 -2.70 14.22 8.51
N MET A 151 -3.50 13.22 8.10
CA MET A 151 -3.88 13.04 6.70
C MET A 151 -4.62 14.25 6.13
N GLY A 152 -4.37 14.57 4.85
CA GLY A 152 -5.20 15.54 4.13
C GLY A 152 -6.62 15.00 4.02
N LYS A 153 -7.65 15.82 4.30
CA LYS A 153 -9.05 15.36 4.30
C LYS A 153 -9.92 16.23 3.41
N VAL A 154 -10.67 15.59 2.52
CA VAL A 154 -11.70 16.22 1.70
C VAL A 154 -13.04 15.61 2.06
N VAL A 155 -13.91 16.38 2.70
CA VAL A 155 -15.30 15.99 2.93
C VAL A 155 -16.04 16.13 1.61
N LEU A 156 -16.66 15.05 1.15
CA LEU A 156 -17.44 15.03 -0.08
C LEU A 156 -18.79 15.75 0.13
N PRO A 157 -19.34 16.39 -0.91
CA PRO A 157 -20.63 17.08 -0.81
C PRO A 157 -21.76 16.12 -0.42
N ASP A 158 -22.88 16.69 0.03
CA ASP A 158 -24.12 15.94 0.35
C ASP A 158 -23.94 14.81 1.36
N ALA A 159 -22.94 14.92 2.24
CA ALA A 159 -22.55 13.87 3.18
C ALA A 159 -22.19 12.53 2.50
N ALA A 160 -21.70 12.58 1.26
CA ALA A 160 -21.29 11.42 0.49
C ALA A 160 -20.11 10.65 1.10
N GLY A 161 -19.37 11.25 2.03
CA GLY A 161 -18.26 10.60 2.74
C GLY A 161 -17.02 11.48 2.80
N VAL A 162 -15.84 10.85 2.84
CA VAL A 162 -14.56 11.53 3.00
C VAL A 162 -13.45 10.86 2.20
N VAL A 163 -12.57 11.66 1.62
CA VAL A 163 -11.30 11.22 1.04
C VAL A 163 -10.17 11.59 1.97
N ASN A 164 -9.43 10.59 2.45
CA ASN A 164 -8.15 10.79 3.12
C ASN A 164 -7.04 10.73 2.05
N VAL A 165 -6.35 11.85 1.86
CA VAL A 165 -5.25 12.02 0.92
C VAL A 165 -3.96 11.65 1.66
N ILE A 166 -3.41 10.49 1.34
CA ILE A 166 -2.18 9.97 1.96
C ILE A 166 -0.96 10.58 1.24
N ALA A 167 -0.95 10.50 -0.09
CA ALA A 167 0.09 11.05 -0.95
C ALA A 167 -0.51 11.72 -2.19
N GLY A 168 0.21 12.68 -2.76
CA GLY A 168 -0.20 13.39 -3.96
C GLY A 168 -1.25 14.47 -3.68
N LYS A 169 -2.16 14.69 -4.63
CA LYS A 169 -3.13 15.80 -4.56
C LYS A 169 -4.52 15.33 -5.02
N PHE A 170 -5.52 15.53 -4.17
CA PHE A 170 -6.94 15.33 -4.48
C PHE A 170 -7.67 16.68 -4.44
N GLN A 171 -8.21 17.13 -5.57
CA GLN A 171 -8.69 18.52 -5.72
C GLN A 171 -7.61 19.50 -5.27
N ASP A 172 -7.86 20.36 -4.28
CA ASP A 172 -6.85 21.28 -3.73
C ASP A 172 -6.13 20.75 -2.48
N MET A 173 -6.51 19.58 -1.98
CA MET A 173 -5.90 18.97 -0.80
C MET A 173 -4.68 18.14 -1.15
N VAL A 174 -3.59 18.35 -0.41
CA VAL A 174 -2.32 17.64 -0.58
C VAL A 174 -2.12 16.64 0.55
N GLY A 175 -1.65 15.44 0.22
CA GLY A 175 -1.32 14.42 1.22
C GLY A 175 0.00 14.72 1.92
N PRO A 176 0.16 14.33 3.20
CA PRO A 176 1.36 14.65 3.96
C PRO A 176 2.59 13.82 3.57
N ALA A 177 2.42 12.67 2.90
CA ALA A 177 3.53 11.84 2.46
C ALA A 177 4.34 12.54 1.36
N SER A 178 5.64 12.69 1.59
CA SER A 178 6.63 13.06 0.58
C SER A 178 7.02 11.82 -0.22
N THR A 179 7.21 11.96 -1.53
CA THR A 179 7.43 10.82 -2.44
C THR A 179 8.56 11.11 -3.43
N TYR A 180 9.26 10.07 -3.87
CA TYR A 180 10.39 10.18 -4.82
C TYR A 180 9.95 10.16 -6.29
N THR A 181 8.74 9.67 -6.54
CA THR A 181 8.06 9.70 -7.83
C THR A 181 6.65 10.27 -7.60
N PRO A 182 6.08 11.04 -8.54
CA PRO A 182 4.71 11.51 -8.44
C PRO A 182 3.75 10.34 -8.29
N VAL A 183 3.13 10.24 -7.11
CA VAL A 183 2.12 9.24 -6.80
C VAL A 183 0.96 9.88 -6.06
N ASN A 184 -0.23 9.37 -6.34
CA ASN A 184 -1.46 9.66 -5.64
C ASN A 184 -1.89 8.39 -4.92
N LEU A 185 -2.16 8.53 -3.62
CA LEU A 185 -2.64 7.44 -2.77
C LEU A 185 -3.80 7.96 -1.92
N PHE A 186 -5.01 7.48 -2.21
CA PHE A 186 -6.23 7.97 -1.59
C PHE A 186 -6.99 6.84 -0.90
N ASP A 187 -7.34 7.04 0.37
CA ASP A 187 -8.30 6.21 1.09
C ASP A 187 -9.67 6.90 1.07
N ILE A 188 -10.61 6.36 0.31
CA ILE A 188 -11.94 6.93 0.08
C ILE A 188 -12.97 6.13 0.87
N LYS A 189 -13.67 6.80 1.78
CA LYS A 189 -14.88 6.27 2.42
C LYS A 189 -16.09 6.93 1.77
N LEU A 190 -16.91 6.13 1.11
CA LEU A 190 -18.06 6.59 0.34
C LEU A 190 -19.33 5.95 0.91
N GLU A 191 -20.32 6.78 1.24
CA GLU A 191 -21.61 6.35 1.77
C GLU A 191 -22.49 5.77 0.65
N GLU A 192 -23.35 4.81 1.00
CA GLU A 192 -24.26 4.15 0.08
C GLU A 192 -25.12 5.17 -0.71
N GLN A 193 -25.39 4.85 -1.98
CA GLN A 193 -26.15 5.66 -2.93
C GLN A 193 -25.48 6.98 -3.34
N HIS A 194 -24.31 7.32 -2.80
CA HIS A 194 -23.57 8.51 -3.19
C HIS A 194 -22.49 8.20 -4.23
N GLU A 195 -21.98 9.27 -4.84
CA GLU A 195 -20.94 9.20 -5.85
C GLU A 195 -19.84 10.24 -5.61
N THR A 196 -18.68 9.96 -6.16
CA THR A 196 -17.57 10.91 -6.24
C THR A 196 -16.86 10.77 -7.57
N ASN A 197 -16.37 11.89 -8.07
CA ASN A 197 -15.62 11.97 -9.31
C ASN A 197 -14.32 12.72 -9.05
N PHE A 198 -13.23 12.25 -9.61
CA PHE A 198 -11.93 12.90 -9.49
C PHE A 198 -11.06 12.61 -10.70
N LEU A 199 -10.01 13.43 -10.83
CA LEU A 199 -9.04 13.30 -11.91
C LEU A 199 -7.76 12.65 -11.37
N VAL A 200 -7.18 11.79 -12.19
CA VAL A 200 -5.80 11.31 -12.06
C VAL A 200 -5.05 11.64 -13.35
N PRO A 201 -3.73 11.87 -13.32
CA PRO A 201 -2.99 12.16 -14.55
C PRO A 201 -3.11 11.01 -15.56
N GLN A 202 -3.29 11.36 -16.84
CA GLN A 202 -3.57 10.37 -17.89
C GLN A 202 -2.51 9.28 -17.99
N ASN A 203 -1.24 9.68 -17.87
CA ASN A 203 -0.05 8.84 -18.01
C ASN A 203 0.27 7.98 -16.77
N HIS A 204 -0.45 8.14 -15.66
CA HIS A 204 -0.18 7.36 -14.46
C HIS A 204 -0.70 5.91 -14.59
N ASN A 205 0.10 4.95 -14.13
CA ASN A 205 -0.37 3.60 -13.82
C ASN A 205 -1.35 3.67 -12.66
N THR A 206 -2.60 3.31 -12.92
CA THR A 206 -3.71 3.53 -11.98
C THR A 206 -4.46 2.25 -11.67
N ALA A 207 -4.75 2.03 -10.40
CA ALA A 207 -5.57 0.93 -9.91
C ALA A 207 -6.38 1.34 -8.68
N MET A 208 -7.39 0.55 -8.35
CA MET A 208 -8.18 0.71 -7.14
C MET A 208 -8.48 -0.65 -6.49
N LEU A 209 -8.29 -0.74 -5.18
CA LEU A 209 -8.76 -1.86 -4.37
C LEU A 209 -10.07 -1.47 -3.68
N VAL A 210 -11.12 -2.28 -3.87
CA VAL A 210 -12.34 -2.20 -3.06
C VAL A 210 -12.07 -2.91 -1.73
N VAL A 211 -11.66 -2.17 -0.70
CA VAL A 211 -11.29 -2.73 0.61
C VAL A 211 -12.53 -3.32 1.29
N ASN A 212 -13.63 -2.56 1.34
CA ASN A 212 -14.93 -3.00 1.83
C ASN A 212 -16.06 -2.46 0.95
N GLY A 213 -17.19 -3.16 0.89
CA GLY A 213 -18.40 -2.65 0.22
C GLY A 213 -18.54 -3.04 -1.26
N GLU A 214 -19.36 -2.31 -2.00
CA GLU A 214 -19.63 -2.58 -3.41
C GLU A 214 -19.86 -1.26 -4.15
N VAL A 215 -19.22 -1.10 -5.31
CA VAL A 215 -19.25 0.15 -6.07
C VAL A 215 -19.46 -0.11 -7.56
N VAL A 216 -19.98 0.89 -8.26
CA VAL A 216 -19.97 0.99 -9.72
C VAL A 216 -18.90 2.01 -10.11
N VAL A 217 -17.89 1.57 -10.84
CA VAL A 217 -16.75 2.38 -11.28
C VAL A 217 -16.85 2.57 -12.78
N ASN A 218 -16.97 3.81 -13.25
CA ASN A 218 -17.11 4.13 -14.66
C ASN A 218 -18.21 3.33 -15.41
N GLY A 219 -19.24 2.88 -14.68
CA GLY A 219 -20.36 2.08 -15.22
C GLY A 219 -20.23 0.57 -15.03
N GLU A 220 -19.11 0.07 -14.50
CA GLU A 220 -18.88 -1.36 -14.25
C GLU A 220 -18.92 -1.70 -12.76
N LEU A 221 -19.52 -2.84 -12.42
CA LEU A 221 -19.65 -3.30 -11.04
C LEU A 221 -18.32 -3.87 -10.50
N ALA A 222 -17.83 -3.31 -9.40
CA ALA A 222 -16.72 -3.84 -8.62
C ALA A 222 -17.22 -4.21 -7.21
N LYS A 223 -17.15 -5.51 -6.89
CA LYS A 223 -17.56 -6.06 -5.59
C LYS A 223 -16.46 -5.90 -4.54
N GLU A 224 -16.81 -6.18 -3.30
CA GLU A 224 -15.86 -6.23 -2.18
C GLU A 224 -14.61 -7.05 -2.52
N HIS A 225 -13.45 -6.53 -2.16
CA HIS A 225 -12.13 -7.09 -2.44
C HIS A 225 -11.75 -7.19 -3.93
N SER A 226 -12.48 -6.52 -4.83
CA SER A 226 -12.07 -6.42 -6.23
C SER A 226 -10.88 -5.49 -6.39
N PHE A 227 -9.97 -5.85 -7.29
CA PHE A 227 -8.88 -5.00 -7.75
C PHE A 227 -9.18 -4.52 -9.17
N VAL A 228 -9.42 -3.23 -9.33
CA VAL A 228 -9.76 -2.58 -10.60
C VAL A 228 -8.48 -2.00 -11.20
N LEU A 229 -8.08 -2.50 -12.36
CA LEU A 229 -6.97 -1.99 -13.15
C LEU A 229 -7.50 -1.07 -14.25
N PHE A 230 -6.94 0.13 -14.35
CA PHE A 230 -7.33 1.13 -15.35
C PHE A 230 -6.34 1.21 -16.50
N GLY A 231 -6.81 1.62 -17.68
CA GLY A 231 -6.01 1.89 -18.87
C GLY A 231 -5.23 3.22 -18.80
N HIS A 232 -4.44 3.50 -19.84
CA HIS A 232 -3.63 4.73 -19.99
C HIS A 232 -4.31 5.83 -20.81
N ASP A 233 -5.62 5.74 -20.96
CA ASP A 233 -6.49 6.75 -21.58
C ASP A 233 -7.25 7.52 -20.50
N GLY A 234 -7.71 8.73 -20.81
CA GLY A 234 -8.54 9.52 -19.90
C GLY A 234 -7.93 9.83 -18.54
N GLU A 235 -8.63 10.68 -17.79
CA GLU A 235 -8.18 11.20 -16.49
C GLU A 235 -9.25 11.03 -15.42
N GLU A 236 -10.52 10.99 -15.83
CA GLU A 236 -11.64 11.01 -14.90
C GLU A 236 -12.03 9.60 -14.44
N ILE A 237 -12.13 9.43 -13.14
CA ILE A 237 -12.68 8.24 -12.49
C ILE A 237 -13.95 8.65 -11.75
N SER A 238 -15.03 7.94 -12.06
CA SER A 238 -16.35 8.11 -11.45
C SER A 238 -16.69 6.86 -10.64
N ILE A 239 -17.05 7.04 -9.38
CA ILE A 239 -17.35 5.96 -8.44
C ILE A 239 -18.69 6.24 -7.78
N ARG A 240 -19.60 5.27 -7.85
CA ARG A 240 -20.87 5.28 -7.10
C ARG A 240 -20.91 4.10 -6.14
N ALA A 241 -21.26 4.34 -4.89
CA ALA A 241 -21.42 3.30 -3.89
C ALA A 241 -22.81 2.62 -4.00
N ASN A 242 -22.82 1.31 -4.20
CA ASN A 242 -24.02 0.47 -4.01
C ASN A 242 -24.19 0.05 -2.55
N LYS A 243 -23.11 0.06 -1.77
CA LYS A 243 -23.04 -0.14 -0.32
C LYS A 243 -21.98 0.82 0.23
N ASN A 244 -22.04 1.14 1.52
CA ASN A 244 -20.93 1.85 2.18
C ASN A 244 -19.60 1.19 1.82
N ALA A 245 -18.69 1.98 1.26
CA ALA A 245 -17.48 1.48 0.64
C ALA A 245 -16.24 2.14 1.22
N VAL A 246 -15.18 1.35 1.36
CA VAL A 246 -13.82 1.81 1.63
C VAL A 246 -12.97 1.40 0.44
N LEU A 247 -12.30 2.36 -0.18
CA LEU A 247 -11.57 2.17 -1.43
C LEU A 247 -10.16 2.73 -1.28
N LEU A 248 -9.17 1.97 -1.74
CA LEU A 248 -7.80 2.45 -1.86
C LEU A 248 -7.49 2.70 -3.34
N VAL A 249 -7.25 3.96 -3.72
CA VAL A 249 -6.89 4.35 -5.08
C VAL A 249 -5.39 4.61 -5.16
N LEU A 250 -4.74 4.00 -6.15
CA LEU A 250 -3.32 4.12 -6.45
C LEU A 250 -3.19 4.76 -7.84
N SER A 251 -2.39 5.81 -8.00
CA SER A 251 -2.07 6.35 -9.33
C SER A 251 -0.67 6.95 -9.34
N GLY A 252 0.27 6.34 -10.06
CA GLY A 252 1.68 6.73 -10.03
C GLY A 252 2.30 6.89 -11.41
N GLU A 253 3.21 7.85 -11.54
CA GLU A 253 4.01 8.04 -12.75
C GLU A 253 4.90 6.81 -12.99
N PRO A 254 4.88 6.21 -14.20
CA PRO A 254 5.73 5.08 -14.52
C PRO A 254 7.21 5.42 -14.33
N ILE A 255 7.92 4.61 -13.54
CA ILE A 255 9.38 4.61 -13.55
C ILE A 255 9.81 3.70 -14.69
N ASP A 256 10.15 4.30 -15.83
CA ASP A 256 10.58 3.63 -17.07
C ASP A 256 12.03 3.11 -16.98
N GLU A 257 12.33 2.41 -15.89
CA GLU A 257 13.63 1.81 -15.60
C GLU A 257 13.51 0.28 -15.45
N PRO A 258 14.61 -0.48 -15.63
CA PRO A 258 14.60 -1.91 -15.33
C PRO A 258 14.23 -2.20 -13.88
N ILE A 259 13.43 -3.24 -13.67
CA ILE A 259 13.07 -3.78 -12.35
C ILE A 259 13.67 -5.17 -12.26
N VAL A 260 14.66 -5.35 -11.39
CA VAL A 260 15.25 -6.66 -11.06
C VAL A 260 14.96 -6.92 -9.59
N SER A 261 14.12 -7.92 -9.33
CA SER A 261 13.67 -8.27 -7.99
C SER A 261 14.17 -9.66 -7.61
N TYR A 262 14.66 -9.79 -6.38
CA TYR A 262 14.93 -11.08 -5.76
C TYR A 262 14.58 -11.01 -4.28
N GLY A 263 13.45 -11.64 -3.91
CA GLY A 263 12.93 -11.63 -2.54
C GLY A 263 12.73 -10.19 -2.02
N PRO A 264 13.40 -9.80 -0.93
CA PRO A 264 13.24 -8.48 -0.31
C PRO A 264 14.03 -7.33 -0.99
N PHE A 265 14.72 -7.59 -2.10
CA PHE A 265 15.55 -6.59 -2.78
C PHE A 265 15.00 -6.28 -4.16
N VAL A 266 14.81 -4.98 -4.46
CA VAL A 266 14.38 -4.52 -5.78
C VAL A 266 15.33 -3.44 -6.28
N MET A 267 16.18 -3.83 -7.23
CA MET A 267 17.23 -2.98 -7.83
C MET A 267 17.01 -2.85 -9.34
N ASN A 268 17.93 -2.21 -10.06
CA ASN A 268 17.83 -2.04 -11.52
C ASN A 268 18.66 -3.09 -12.29
N THR A 269 19.65 -3.72 -11.68
CA THR A 269 20.51 -4.72 -12.32
C THR A 269 20.73 -5.95 -11.45
N GLN A 270 21.08 -7.08 -12.10
CA GLN A 270 21.45 -8.31 -11.39
C GLN A 270 22.71 -8.14 -10.52
N ALA A 271 23.65 -7.29 -10.95
CA ALA A 271 24.85 -6.96 -10.17
C ALA A 271 24.50 -6.24 -8.86
N GLU A 272 23.56 -5.30 -8.89
CA GLU A 272 23.08 -4.62 -7.69
C GLU A 272 22.36 -5.56 -6.73
N ILE A 273 21.63 -6.56 -7.24
CA ILE A 273 21.04 -7.62 -6.40
C ILE A 273 22.13 -8.44 -5.70
N TYR A 274 23.18 -8.85 -6.42
CA TYR A 274 24.31 -9.54 -5.79
C TYR A 274 24.98 -8.67 -4.72
N GLN A 275 25.18 -7.38 -5.00
CA GLN A 275 25.73 -6.44 -4.01
C GLN A 275 24.83 -6.29 -2.78
N ALA A 276 23.51 -6.27 -2.95
CA ALA A 276 22.55 -6.20 -1.84
C ALA A 276 22.67 -7.42 -0.91
N PHE A 277 22.87 -8.62 -1.47
CA PHE A 277 23.14 -9.82 -0.68
C PHE A 277 24.47 -9.76 0.07
N GLU A 278 25.55 -9.32 -0.58
CA GLU A 278 26.85 -9.13 0.08
C GLU A 278 26.75 -8.11 1.22
N ASP A 279 26.07 -6.99 1.00
CA ASP A 279 25.85 -5.95 2.01
C ASP A 279 25.06 -6.49 3.22
N PHE A 280 23.99 -7.25 2.97
CA PHE A 280 23.19 -7.89 4.01
C PHE A 280 24.01 -8.91 4.81
N GLN A 281 24.73 -9.81 4.14
CA GLN A 281 25.57 -10.83 4.79
C GLN A 281 26.74 -10.22 5.58
N ALA A 282 27.26 -9.07 5.14
CA ALA A 282 28.28 -8.32 5.84
C ALA A 282 27.74 -7.47 7.02
N GLY A 283 26.42 -7.54 7.30
CA GLY A 283 25.79 -6.79 8.40
C GLY A 283 25.62 -5.30 8.15
N LYS A 284 25.71 -4.83 6.90
CA LYS A 284 25.63 -3.40 6.56
C LYS A 284 24.23 -2.81 6.68
N PHE A 285 23.21 -3.63 6.90
CA PHE A 285 21.82 -3.19 7.11
C PHE A 285 21.52 -2.93 8.61
N GLY A 286 22.55 -2.96 9.45
CA GLY A 286 22.46 -2.82 10.90
C GLY A 286 22.21 -4.15 11.60
N VAL A 287 21.89 -4.08 12.90
CA VAL A 287 21.60 -5.23 13.76
C VAL A 287 20.28 -4.99 14.45
N LEU A 288 19.41 -6.00 14.47
CA LEU A 288 18.12 -5.96 15.13
C LEU A 288 17.88 -7.31 15.81
N GLU A 289 17.60 -7.25 17.12
CA GLU A 289 17.20 -8.40 17.95
C GLU A 289 15.68 -8.43 18.15
#